data_AF-A0AA41ZAA8-F1
#
_entry.id   AF-A0AA41ZAA8-F1
#
_cell.length_a   1.000
_cell.length_b   1.000
_cell.length_c   1.000
_cell.angle_alpha   90.00
_cell.angle_beta   90.00
_cell.angle_gamma   90.00
#
_symmetry.space_group_name_H-M   'P 1'
#
loop_
_entity.id
_entity.type
_entity.pdbx_description
1 polymer ?
#
loop_
_entity_poly.entity_id
_entity_poly.type
_entity_poly.pdbx_seq_one_letter_code
_entity_poly.pdbx_strand_id
1 'polypeptide(L)'
;MLVDMGFDVVGPAYRLSDGLRLAEREPIDIAVLDVNLNGARSFPIAAALAERGIPFVFATDYGTMGVEAEFPHVPVVSKPFTSGRLSEAFAKVRPTEV
;
A
#
# COMPACT_ATOMS: atom_id res chain seq x y z
N MET A 1 0.15 -13.40 -8.46
CA MET A 1 -0.76 -13.26 -7.31
C MET A 1 -1.84 -12.20 -7.55
N LEU A 2 -1.53 -10.90 -7.63
CA LEU A 2 -2.56 -9.87 -7.83
C LEU A 2 -3.34 -10.03 -9.14
N VAL A 3 -2.64 -10.30 -10.24
CA VAL A 3 -3.26 -10.62 -11.54
C VAL A 3 -4.15 -11.86 -11.45
N ASP A 4 -3.71 -12.90 -10.74
CA ASP A 4 -4.49 -14.14 -10.54
C ASP A 4 -5.76 -13.91 -9.67
N MET A 5 -5.76 -12.86 -8.86
CA MET A 5 -6.92 -12.41 -8.08
C MET A 5 -7.86 -11.52 -8.90
N GLY A 6 -7.53 -11.23 -10.16
CA GLY A 6 -8.35 -10.42 -11.07
C GLY A 6 -8.08 -8.92 -11.03
N PHE A 7 -7.01 -8.46 -10.38
CA PHE A 7 -6.62 -7.06 -10.38
C PHE A 7 -5.83 -6.70 -11.63
N ASP A 8 -6.10 -5.51 -12.17
CA ASP A 8 -5.18 -4.86 -13.11
C ASP A 8 -4.04 -4.16 -12.32
N VAL A 9 -2.80 -4.44 -12.69
CA VAL A 9 -1.63 -4.03 -11.91
C VAL A 9 -0.95 -2.84 -12.57
N VAL A 10 -1.14 -1.66 -11.96
CA VAL A 10 -0.53 -0.39 -12.37
C VAL A 10 0.98 -0.33 -12.07
N GLY A 11 1.44 -1.05 -11.04
CA GLY A 11 2.85 -1.18 -10.66
C GLY A 11 3.58 -2.34 -11.36
N PRO A 12 4.71 -2.84 -10.81
CA PRO A 12 5.33 -2.52 -9.51
C PRO A 12 6.27 -1.31 -9.56
N ALA A 13 6.37 -0.58 -8.45
CA ALA A 13 7.40 0.43 -8.22
C ALA A 13 8.41 -0.05 -7.17
N TYR A 14 9.68 -0.15 -7.57
CA TYR A 14 10.77 -0.61 -6.69
C TYR A 14 11.52 0.54 -6.00
N ARG A 15 11.22 1.79 -6.37
CA ARG A 15 11.86 3.00 -5.84
C ARG A 15 10.80 4.00 -5.40
N LEU A 16 11.16 4.80 -4.40
CA LEU A 16 10.28 5.85 -3.87
C LEU A 16 9.79 6.81 -4.96
N SER A 17 10.68 7.26 -5.86
CA SER A 17 10.35 8.17 -6.95
C SER A 17 9.32 7.60 -7.92
N ASP A 18 9.45 6.31 -8.26
CA ASP A 18 8.54 5.64 -9.17
C ASP A 18 7.17 5.43 -8.51
N GLY A 19 7.18 5.05 -7.23
CA GLY A 19 5.96 4.87 -6.44
C GLY A 19 5.19 6.17 -6.25
N LEU A 20 5.88 7.27 -5.96
CA LEU A 20 5.27 8.61 -5.88
C LEU A 20 4.63 9.01 -7.21
N ARG A 21 5.35 8.85 -8.32
CA ARG A 21 4.82 9.16 -9.66
C ARG A 21 3.53 8.38 -9.95
N LEU A 22 3.50 7.08 -9.63
CA LEU A 22 2.29 6.26 -9.81
C LEU A 22 1.16 6.72 -8.88
N ALA A 23 1.46 6.92 -7.60
CA ALA A 23 0.51 7.36 -6.59
C ALA A 23 -0.09 8.74 -6.86
N GLU A 24 0.60 9.63 -7.57
CA GLU A 24 0.11 10.96 -7.91
C GLU A 24 -0.71 10.98 -9.21
N ARG A 25 -0.36 10.13 -10.19
CA ARG A 25 -0.81 10.30 -11.59
C ARG A 25 -1.71 9.20 -12.12
N GLU A 26 -1.56 7.99 -11.62
CA GLU A 26 -2.28 6.85 -12.18
C GLU A 26 -3.65 6.66 -11.51
N PRO A 27 -4.65 6.13 -12.23
CA PRO A 27 -5.92 5.73 -11.64
C PRO A 27 -5.72 4.44 -10.85
N ILE A 28 -5.67 4.55 -9.52
CA ILE A 28 -5.46 3.43 -8.60
C ILE A 28 -6.68 3.30 -7.69
N ASP A 29 -7.30 2.13 -7.69
CA ASP A 29 -8.43 1.84 -6.79
C ASP A 29 -7.98 1.44 -5.39
N ILE A 30 -6.85 0.74 -5.30
CA ILE A 30 -6.26 0.27 -4.06
C ILE A 30 -4.75 0.05 -4.24
N ALA A 31 -3.96 0.36 -3.23
CA ALA A 31 -2.51 0.17 -3.28
C ALA A 31 -1.98 -0.78 -2.19
N VAL A 32 -0.90 -1.48 -2.51
CA VAL A 32 -0.10 -2.26 -1.56
C VAL A 32 1.28 -1.64 -1.49
N LEU A 33 1.70 -1.22 -0.29
CA LEU A 33 2.97 -0.53 -0.08
C LEU A 33 3.92 -1.37 0.76
N ASP A 34 5.13 -1.59 0.29
CA ASP A 34 6.22 -2.01 1.18
C ASP A 34 6.69 -0.82 2.00
N VAL A 35 6.84 -0.96 3.32
CA VAL A 35 7.34 0.11 4.20
C VAL A 35 8.77 0.50 3.82
N ASN A 36 9.60 -0.47 3.42
CA ASN A 36 11.00 -0.25 3.11
C ASN A 36 11.30 -0.53 1.63
N LEU A 37 11.47 0.53 0.84
CA LEU A 37 11.89 0.48 -0.55
C LEU A 37 13.42 0.63 -0.62
N ASN A 38 14.13 -0.46 -0.29
CA ASN A 38 15.59 -0.56 -0.37
C ASN A 38 16.34 0.56 0.38
N GLY A 39 15.89 0.88 1.60
CA GLY A 39 16.46 1.92 2.46
C GLY A 39 15.66 3.23 2.50
N ALA A 40 14.67 3.39 1.63
CA ALA A 40 13.75 4.54 1.65
C ALA A 40 12.38 4.13 2.24
N ARG A 41 11.80 4.98 3.10
CA ARG A 41 10.45 4.77 3.62
C ARG A 41 9.40 5.15 2.58
N SER A 42 8.40 4.30 2.37
CA SER A 42 7.30 4.56 1.42
C SER A 42 6.21 5.50 1.94
N PHE A 43 6.37 6.06 3.14
CA PHE A 43 5.41 6.96 3.76
C PHE A 43 5.01 8.18 2.91
N PRO A 44 5.90 8.80 2.11
CA PRO A 44 5.48 9.85 1.17
C PRO A 44 4.48 9.33 0.11
N ILE A 45 4.59 8.07 -0.32
CA ILE A 45 3.64 7.44 -1.25
C ILE A 45 2.30 7.26 -0.55
N ALA A 46 2.31 6.78 0.70
CA ALA A 46 1.10 6.62 1.50
C ALA A 46 0.36 7.96 1.72
N ALA A 47 1.11 9.04 1.98
CA ALA A 47 0.56 10.38 2.09
C ALA A 47 -0.11 10.84 0.78
N ALA A 48 0.57 10.68 -0.38
CA ALA A 48 0.00 11.04 -1.67
C ALA A 48 -1.27 10.25 -2.02
N LEU A 49 -1.33 8.97 -1.65
CA LEU A 49 -2.54 8.16 -1.82
C LEU A 49 -3.66 8.62 -0.89
N ALA A 50 -3.35 8.93 0.37
CA ALA A 50 -4.32 9.45 1.33
C ALA A 50 -4.90 10.80 0.90
N GLU A 51 -4.08 11.71 0.38
CA GLU A 51 -4.53 13.00 -0.18
C GLU A 51 -5.50 12.82 -1.36
N ARG A 52 -5.35 11.73 -2.11
CA ARG A 52 -6.26 11.35 -3.22
C ARG A 52 -7.47 10.52 -2.76
N GLY A 53 -7.60 10.21 -1.47
CA GLY A 53 -8.65 9.34 -0.94
C GLY A 53 -8.51 7.86 -1.34
N ILE A 54 -7.35 7.46 -1.85
CA ILE A 54 -7.11 6.10 -2.34
C ILE A 54 -6.76 5.20 -1.14
N PRO A 55 -7.51 4.12 -0.91
CA PRO A 55 -7.20 3.18 0.17
C PRO A 55 -5.91 2.41 -0.13
N PHE A 56 -5.14 2.12 0.91
CA PHE A 56 -3.91 1.35 0.80
C PHE A 56 -3.66 0.46 2.00
N VAL A 57 -2.83 -0.56 1.81
CA VAL A 57 -2.37 -1.47 2.87
C VAL A 57 -0.84 -1.54 2.87
N PHE A 58 -0.23 -1.68 4.04
CA PHE A 58 1.21 -1.90 4.13
C PHE A 58 1.53 -3.39 4.13
N ALA A 59 2.59 -3.79 3.43
CA ALA A 59 3.07 -5.16 3.32
C ALA A 59 4.59 -5.22 3.59
N THR A 60 4.99 -5.61 4.80
CA THR A 60 6.38 -5.49 5.27
C THR A 60 6.86 -6.72 6.04
N ASP A 61 8.17 -6.99 6.02
CA ASP A 61 8.81 -8.01 6.84
C ASP A 61 8.98 -7.58 8.32
N TYR A 62 8.84 -6.28 8.60
CA TYR A 62 9.09 -5.68 9.92
C TYR A 62 7.84 -5.49 10.80
N GLY A 63 6.68 -5.97 10.35
CA GLY A 63 5.40 -5.81 11.07
C GLY A 63 4.95 -4.34 11.14
N THR A 64 4.26 -3.96 12.22
CA THR A 64 3.66 -2.62 12.37
C THR A 64 4.62 -1.54 12.88
N MET A 65 5.86 -1.88 13.21
CA MET A 65 6.82 -0.96 13.80
C MET A 65 7.08 0.26 12.90
N GLY A 66 6.76 1.45 13.43
CA GLY A 66 6.92 2.73 12.73
C GLY A 66 5.74 3.12 11.83
N VAL A 67 4.90 2.16 11.41
CA VAL A 67 3.67 2.45 10.65
C VAL A 67 2.60 3.03 11.56
N GLU A 68 2.40 2.46 12.76
CA GLU A 68 1.35 2.90 13.70
C GLU A 68 1.48 4.37 14.14
N ALA A 69 2.69 4.94 14.08
CA ALA A 69 2.94 6.34 14.46
C ALA A 69 2.44 7.32 13.39
N GLU A 70 2.56 6.97 12.11
CA GLU A 70 2.21 7.84 10.98
C GLU A 70 0.83 7.47 10.38
N PHE A 71 0.46 6.19 10.43
CA PHE A 71 -0.74 5.61 9.83
C PHE A 71 -1.42 4.59 10.77
N PRO A 72 -1.94 5.02 11.95
CA PRO A 72 -2.48 4.13 12.98
C PRO A 72 -3.70 3.30 12.55
N HIS A 73 -4.42 3.73 11.51
CA HIS A 73 -5.65 3.10 11.04
C HIS A 73 -5.47 2.28 9.75
N VAL A 74 -4.25 2.22 9.21
CA VAL A 74 -3.97 1.51 7.96
C VAL A 74 -3.61 0.05 8.26
N PRO A 75 -4.28 -0.93 7.64
CA PRO A 75 -3.94 -2.34 7.82
C PRO A 75 -2.51 -2.64 7.38
N VAL A 76 -1.81 -3.41 8.22
CA VAL A 76 -0.47 -3.93 7.94
C VAL A 76 -0.52 -5.44 7.81
N VAL A 77 0.04 -5.96 6.72
CA VAL A 77 0.17 -7.38 6.44
C VAL A 77 1.64 -7.75 6.54
N SER A 78 1.99 -8.59 7.52
CA SER A 78 3.36 -9.09 7.64
C SER A 78 3.67 -10.12 6.55
N LYS A 79 4.85 -10.00 5.96
CA LYS A 79 5.41 -11.01 5.06
C LYS A 79 5.91 -12.25 5.84
N PRO A 80 5.88 -13.45 5.25
CA PRO A 80 5.26 -13.76 3.96
C PRO A 80 3.73 -13.72 4.05
N PHE A 81 3.08 -13.09 3.07
CA PHE A 81 1.63 -12.97 3.00
C PHE A 81 1.06 -13.84 1.89
N THR A 82 -0.14 -14.37 2.12
CA THR A 82 -0.89 -15.15 1.13
C THR A 82 -1.94 -14.26 0.45
N SER A 83 -2.45 -14.71 -0.70
CA SER A 83 -3.57 -14.04 -1.38
C SER A 83 -4.77 -13.85 -0.45
N GLY A 84 -5.09 -14.84 0.39
CA GLY A 84 -6.18 -14.74 1.38
C GLY A 84 -5.97 -13.62 2.40
N ARG A 85 -4.77 -13.50 2.98
CA ARG A 85 -4.49 -12.40 3.93
C ARG A 85 -4.52 -11.03 3.27
N LEU A 86 -4.11 -10.94 2.01
CA LEU A 86 -4.18 -9.70 1.26
C LEU A 86 -5.64 -9.33 0.95
N SER A 87 -6.47 -10.30 0.54
CA SER A 87 -7.91 -10.09 0.35
C SER A 87 -8.61 -9.63 1.63
N GLU A 88 -8.28 -10.22 2.79
CA GLU A 88 -8.82 -9.80 4.07
C GLU A 88 -8.40 -8.37 4.44
N ALA A 89 -7.18 -7.97 4.11
CA ALA A 89 -6.71 -6.60 4.33
C ALA A 89 -7.42 -5.62 3.41
N PHE A 90 -7.62 -5.98 2.14
CA PHE A 90 -8.39 -5.21 1.17
C PHE A 90 -9.84 -5.01 1.61
N ALA A 91 -10.48 -6.05 2.18
CA ALA A 91 -11.84 -5.94 2.70
C ALA A 91 -11.96 -5.02 3.92
N LYS A 92 -10.85 -4.75 4.63
CA LYS A 92 -10.82 -3.87 5.82
C LYS A 92 -10.58 -2.41 5.46
N VAL A 93 -9.98 -2.12 4.30
CA VAL A 93 -9.80 -0.75 3.84
C VAL A 93 -11.03 -0.30 3.07
N ARG A 94 -11.51 0.90 3.39
CA ARG A 94 -12.54 1.59 2.62
C ARG A 94 -11.92 2.85 2.03
N PRO A 95 -12.40 3.33 0.87
CA PRO A 95 -12.02 4.64 0.37
C PRO A 95 -12.14 5.67 1.50
N THR A 96 -11.13 6.51 1.65
CA THR A 96 -11.17 7.56 2.67
C THR A 96 -12.18 8.58 2.18
N GLU A 97 -13.40 8.58 2.75
CA GLU A 97 -14.36 9.67 2.55
C GLU A 97 -13.71 10.95 3.07
N VAL A 98 -13.41 11.87 2.15
CA VAL A 98 -12.97 13.25 2.41
C VAL A 98 -14.14 14.11 2.87
#